data_AF-A0A7X1A280-F1
#
_entry.id   AF-A0A7X1A280-F1
#
_cell.length_a   1.000
_cell.length_b   1.000
_cell.length_c   1.000
_cell.angle_alpha   90.00
_cell.angle_beta   90.00
_cell.angle_gamma   90.00
#
_symmetry.space_group_name_H-M   'P 1'
#
loop_
_entity.id
_entity.type
_entity.pdbx_description
1 polymer ?
#
loop_
_entity_poly.entity_id
_entity_poly.type
_entity_poly.pdbx_seq_one_letter_code
_entity_poly.pdbx_strand_id
1 'polypeptide(L)'
;MKKYFITIMILLFGALLLSGCQNDKEAENSSPPKVDLKDEIPIILIHGSGGDTHSLDEMADQLMNEYKSSNEAMSMSISADGDITFQGELTKDAKRPIIKFAFDQNQATPDDWSKWLKIAMVDLKERYGFTQMDGVGHSNGGLALTYFAEDYGTDKTVPTLRKIVAIGSPFNDLDPNDNGKDLTFKQLPNSTAQLDYFMEKQQDINSNLEVLAIAGELSEDNPTDGIVPTNSSLATRLFMPGNAKAYIEDVQVGKDAVHQTLHETTKSIEKTHWFLEEFKTDETLIKLDYK
;
A
#
# COMPACT_ATOMS: atom_id res chain seq x y z
N MET A 1 20.00 5.01 -55.98
CA MET A 1 19.64 3.68 -55.47
C MET A 1 19.20 3.79 -54.01
N LYS A 2 17.99 4.30 -53.87
CA LYS A 2 17.17 4.47 -52.67
C LYS A 2 15.75 4.27 -53.21
N LYS A 3 14.85 3.65 -52.44
CA LYS A 3 13.37 3.55 -52.66
C LYS A 3 12.75 2.27 -53.24
N TYR A 4 13.39 1.10 -53.23
CA TYR A 4 12.72 -0.15 -53.65
C TYR A 4 12.88 -1.36 -52.71
N PHE A 5 13.05 -1.11 -51.40
CA PHE A 5 13.07 -2.18 -50.38
C PHE A 5 12.07 -1.98 -49.23
N ILE A 6 11.17 -0.99 -49.32
CA ILE A 6 10.14 -0.68 -48.30
C ILE A 6 8.72 -1.10 -48.77
N THR A 7 8.58 -1.72 -49.94
CA THR A 7 7.26 -2.03 -50.53
C THR A 7 6.90 -3.52 -50.53
N ILE A 8 7.71 -4.38 -49.89
CA ILE A 8 7.43 -5.84 -49.75
C ILE A 8 7.43 -6.25 -48.25
N MET A 9 7.00 -5.34 -47.37
CA MET A 9 6.65 -5.68 -45.97
C MET A 9 5.34 -5.02 -45.52
N ILE A 10 4.51 -4.58 -46.47
CA ILE A 10 3.19 -3.97 -46.23
C ILE A 10 2.06 -4.79 -46.90
N LEU A 11 2.38 -5.87 -47.62
CA LEU A 11 1.41 -6.70 -48.36
C LEU A 11 1.28 -8.14 -47.82
N LEU A 12 1.64 -8.36 -46.56
CA LEU A 12 1.41 -9.62 -45.84
C LEU A 12 0.68 -9.43 -44.48
N PHE A 13 0.14 -8.22 -44.26
CA PHE A 13 -0.69 -7.87 -43.10
C PHE A 13 -2.10 -7.41 -43.52
N GLY A 14 -2.56 -7.87 -44.66
CA GLY A 14 -3.86 -7.51 -45.24
C GLY A 14 -4.59 -8.72 -45.79
N ALA A 15 -5.07 -9.60 -44.89
CA ALA A 15 -6.23 -10.46 -45.09
C ALA A 15 -6.33 -11.49 -43.95
N LEU A 16 -7.04 -11.13 -42.87
CA LEU A 16 -7.81 -12.05 -42.03
C LEU A 16 -8.65 -11.22 -41.03
N LEU A 17 -9.62 -10.49 -41.58
CA LEU A 17 -10.80 -10.04 -40.84
C LEU A 17 -11.90 -11.06 -41.12
N LEU A 18 -12.10 -11.99 -40.18
CA LEU A 18 -13.33 -12.79 -40.07
C LEU A 18 -13.72 -12.90 -38.60
N SER A 19 -14.67 -12.05 -38.23
CA SER A 19 -15.80 -12.27 -37.34
C SER A 19 -15.63 -13.23 -36.15
N GLY A 20 -15.30 -12.63 -35.02
CA GLY A 20 -15.75 -13.09 -33.70
C GLY A 20 -16.38 -11.93 -32.96
N CYS A 21 -17.67 -11.67 -33.17
CA CYS A 21 -18.42 -10.79 -32.28
C CYS A 21 -18.63 -11.54 -30.96
N GLN A 22 -17.69 -11.39 -30.03
CA GLN A 22 -18.00 -11.52 -28.61
C GLN A 22 -18.47 -10.15 -28.15
N ASN A 23 -19.74 -10.09 -27.72
CA ASN A 23 -20.24 -8.99 -26.92
C ASN A 23 -19.48 -9.01 -25.59
N ASP A 24 -18.31 -8.39 -25.55
CA ASP A 24 -17.78 -7.88 -24.31
C ASP A 24 -18.72 -6.74 -23.95
N LYS A 25 -19.65 -7.04 -23.04
CA LYS A 25 -20.41 -6.00 -22.36
C LYS A 25 -19.35 -5.07 -21.76
N GLU A 26 -19.24 -3.85 -22.28
CA GLU A 26 -18.72 -2.74 -21.47
C GLU A 26 -19.43 -2.88 -20.12
N ALA A 27 -18.66 -3.21 -19.08
CA ALA A 27 -19.17 -3.16 -17.72
C ALA A 27 -19.67 -1.72 -17.55
N GLU A 28 -20.99 -1.55 -17.42
CA GLU A 28 -21.53 -0.24 -17.07
C GLU A 28 -20.80 0.18 -15.80
N ASN A 29 -20.01 1.27 -15.89
CA ASN A 29 -19.41 1.98 -14.77
C ASN A 29 -20.54 2.61 -13.93
N SER A 30 -21.37 1.75 -13.36
CA SER A 30 -22.39 2.11 -12.40
C SER A 30 -21.71 2.13 -11.04
N SER A 31 -21.78 3.29 -10.39
CA SER A 31 -21.33 3.41 -9.00
C SER A 31 -22.03 2.36 -8.14
N PRO A 32 -21.32 1.63 -7.26
CA PRO A 32 -21.94 0.65 -6.38
C PRO A 32 -23.00 1.29 -5.45
N PRO A 33 -23.92 0.50 -4.87
CA PRO A 33 -24.93 1.04 -3.96
C PRO A 33 -24.30 1.71 -2.75
N LYS A 34 -24.98 2.76 -2.23
CA LYS A 34 -24.65 3.37 -0.93
C LYS A 34 -25.29 2.54 0.17
N VAL A 35 -24.50 2.07 1.13
CA VAL A 35 -24.95 1.31 2.31
C VAL A 35 -24.28 1.88 3.57
N ASP A 36 -24.95 1.86 4.74
CA ASP A 36 -24.35 2.34 5.99
C ASP A 36 -23.44 1.26 6.59
N LEU A 37 -22.13 1.52 6.58
CA LEU A 37 -21.07 0.70 7.16
C LEU A 37 -20.21 1.51 8.15
N LYS A 38 -20.77 2.54 8.80
CA LYS A 38 -20.03 3.42 9.71
C LYS A 38 -19.37 2.73 10.91
N ASP A 39 -19.91 1.57 11.30
CA ASP A 39 -19.43 0.75 12.42
C ASP A 39 -18.36 -0.27 11.97
N GLU A 40 -18.16 -0.42 10.66
CA GLU A 40 -17.10 -1.23 10.08
C GLU A 40 -15.83 -0.41 9.84
N ILE A 41 -14.70 -1.11 9.81
CA ILE A 41 -13.39 -0.53 9.51
C ILE A 41 -12.86 -1.28 8.28
N PRO A 42 -12.76 -0.64 7.11
CA PRO A 42 -12.21 -1.27 5.92
C PRO A 42 -10.70 -1.45 6.03
N ILE A 43 -10.16 -2.39 5.26
CA ILE A 43 -8.72 -2.59 5.05
C ILE A 43 -8.39 -2.15 3.62
N ILE A 44 -7.63 -1.07 3.48
CA ILE A 44 -7.19 -0.58 2.18
C ILE A 44 -5.85 -1.25 1.83
N LEU A 45 -5.81 -1.99 0.71
CA LEU A 45 -4.60 -2.64 0.21
C LEU A 45 -4.04 -1.82 -0.95
N ILE A 46 -2.79 -1.37 -0.84
CA ILE A 46 -2.14 -0.48 -1.82
C ILE A 46 -0.85 -1.14 -2.35
N HIS A 47 -0.77 -1.23 -3.68
CA HIS A 47 0.36 -1.81 -4.40
C HIS A 47 1.63 -0.95 -4.32
N GLY A 48 2.77 -1.55 -4.69
CA GLY A 48 4.02 -0.84 -4.99
C GLY A 48 4.05 -0.30 -6.43
N SER A 49 5.10 0.43 -6.80
CA SER A 49 5.21 1.01 -8.15
C SER A 49 5.11 -0.05 -9.25
N GLY A 50 4.29 0.21 -10.27
CA GLY A 50 3.99 -0.71 -11.37
C GLY A 50 2.89 -1.73 -11.08
N GLY A 51 2.37 -1.76 -9.85
CA GLY A 51 1.25 -2.62 -9.47
C GLY A 51 -0.12 -2.08 -9.86
N ASP A 52 -1.14 -2.78 -9.38
CA ASP A 52 -2.56 -2.56 -9.67
C ASP A 52 -3.45 -3.16 -8.55
N THR A 53 -4.76 -3.30 -8.81
CA THR A 53 -5.74 -3.84 -7.84
C THR A 53 -5.55 -5.31 -7.52
N HIS A 54 -4.65 -6.03 -8.21
CA HIS A 54 -4.39 -7.45 -8.00
C HIS A 54 -3.08 -7.73 -7.26
N SER A 55 -2.25 -6.71 -7.05
CA SER A 55 -0.90 -6.90 -6.49
C SER A 55 -0.90 -7.46 -5.06
N LEU A 56 -1.97 -7.28 -4.28
CA LEU A 56 -2.09 -7.84 -2.93
C LEU A 56 -3.20 -8.91 -2.84
N ASP A 57 -3.52 -9.57 -3.96
CA ASP A 57 -4.57 -10.59 -4.01
C ASP A 57 -4.31 -11.76 -3.06
N GLU A 58 -3.07 -12.27 -2.99
CA GLU A 58 -2.72 -13.38 -2.07
C GLU A 58 -3.04 -13.01 -0.61
N MET A 59 -2.73 -11.79 -0.19
CA MET A 59 -3.05 -11.30 1.15
C MET A 59 -4.56 -11.18 1.34
N ALA A 60 -5.28 -10.60 0.38
CA ALA A 60 -6.73 -10.47 0.46
C ALA A 60 -7.42 -11.84 0.55
N ASP A 61 -6.97 -12.79 -0.27
CA ASP A 61 -7.52 -14.13 -0.34
C ASP A 61 -7.27 -14.90 0.96
N GLN A 62 -6.10 -14.77 1.59
CA GLN A 62 -5.87 -15.37 2.89
C GLN A 62 -6.75 -14.74 3.98
N LEU A 63 -6.90 -13.41 4.01
CA LEU A 63 -7.78 -12.73 4.97
C LEU A 63 -9.25 -13.16 4.82
N MET A 64 -9.71 -13.39 3.58
CA MET A 64 -11.09 -13.76 3.28
C MET A 64 -11.38 -15.26 3.43
N ASN A 65 -10.49 -16.13 2.93
CA ASN A 65 -10.78 -17.54 2.74
C ASN A 65 -10.18 -18.42 3.85
N GLU A 66 -8.95 -18.12 4.26
CA GLU A 66 -8.23 -18.90 5.28
C GLU A 66 -8.53 -18.39 6.69
N TYR A 67 -8.22 -17.11 6.97
CA TYR A 67 -8.48 -16.49 8.27
C TYR A 67 -9.96 -16.15 8.48
N LYS A 68 -10.70 -15.85 7.41
CA LYS A 68 -12.12 -15.45 7.44
C LYS A 68 -12.36 -14.26 8.39
N SER A 69 -11.38 -13.38 8.49
CA SER A 69 -11.47 -12.13 9.24
C SER A 69 -12.29 -11.10 8.47
N SER A 70 -12.18 -11.12 7.14
CA SER A 70 -12.93 -10.31 6.17
C SER A 70 -13.87 -11.20 5.35
N ASN A 71 -15.01 -10.68 4.88
CA ASN A 71 -15.96 -11.48 4.08
C ASN A 71 -16.33 -10.88 2.70
N GLU A 72 -16.00 -9.61 2.47
CA GLU A 72 -16.32 -8.90 1.25
C GLU A 72 -15.12 -8.06 0.81
N ALA A 73 -14.96 -7.92 -0.51
CA ALA A 73 -13.94 -7.08 -1.10
C ALA A 73 -14.49 -6.36 -2.33
N MET A 74 -13.94 -5.19 -2.61
CA MET A 74 -14.16 -4.47 -3.87
C MET A 74 -12.84 -3.90 -4.37
N SER A 75 -12.72 -3.74 -5.68
CA SER A 75 -11.58 -3.05 -6.29
C SER A 75 -11.95 -1.60 -6.58
N MET A 76 -10.99 -0.71 -6.35
CA MET A 76 -11.14 0.72 -6.57
C MET A 76 -9.85 1.25 -7.21
N SER A 77 -9.96 1.97 -8.32
CA SER A 77 -8.83 2.69 -8.91
C SER A 77 -9.14 4.17 -9.10
N ILE A 78 -8.10 5.00 -9.14
CA ILE A 78 -8.23 6.44 -9.37
C ILE A 78 -7.23 6.92 -10.42
N SER A 79 -7.72 7.78 -11.32
CA SER A 79 -6.92 8.46 -12.34
C SER A 79 -6.28 9.74 -11.80
N ALA A 80 -5.29 10.28 -12.52
CA ALA A 80 -4.64 11.54 -12.18
C ALA A 80 -5.59 12.75 -12.19
N ASP A 81 -6.69 12.64 -12.95
CA ASP A 81 -7.76 13.65 -13.01
C ASP A 81 -8.75 13.52 -11.82
N GLY A 82 -8.61 12.48 -11.01
CA GLY A 82 -9.46 12.22 -9.84
C GLY A 82 -10.69 11.36 -10.13
N ASP A 83 -10.79 10.76 -11.32
CA ASP A 83 -11.90 9.87 -11.66
C ASP A 83 -11.73 8.51 -11.00
N ILE A 84 -12.77 8.03 -10.34
CA ILE A 84 -12.76 6.78 -9.58
C ILE A 84 -13.52 5.69 -10.33
N THR A 85 -12.88 4.52 -10.48
CA THR A 85 -13.52 3.30 -11.00
C THR A 85 -13.71 2.27 -9.89
N PHE A 86 -14.84 1.57 -9.92
CA PHE A 86 -15.18 0.53 -8.95
C PHE A 86 -15.45 -0.81 -9.65
N GLN A 87 -15.05 -1.91 -9.02
CA GLN A 87 -15.46 -3.26 -9.41
C GLN A 87 -15.88 -4.05 -8.17
N GLY A 88 -17.08 -4.65 -8.23
CA GLY A 88 -17.72 -5.26 -7.07
C GLY A 88 -18.51 -4.25 -6.24
N GLU A 89 -19.09 -4.73 -5.13
CA GLU A 89 -19.88 -3.92 -4.22
C GLU A 89 -19.73 -4.43 -2.79
N LEU A 90 -19.96 -3.53 -1.82
CA LEU A 90 -20.09 -3.89 -0.42
C LEU A 90 -21.57 -3.88 -0.03
N THR A 91 -21.97 -4.89 0.72
CA THR A 91 -23.31 -5.00 1.28
C THR A 91 -23.33 -4.53 2.73
N LYS A 92 -24.52 -4.40 3.31
CA LYS A 92 -24.70 -4.12 4.74
C LYS A 92 -24.18 -5.23 5.67
N ASP A 93 -23.92 -6.42 5.13
CA ASP A 93 -23.45 -7.59 5.86
C ASP A 93 -21.91 -7.73 5.77
N ALA A 94 -21.24 -6.75 5.16
CA ALA A 94 -19.79 -6.64 5.10
C ALA A 94 -19.20 -6.59 6.51
N LYS A 95 -18.13 -7.36 6.69
CA LYS A 95 -17.30 -7.41 7.89
C LYS A 95 -15.86 -7.21 7.45
N ARG A 96 -15.19 -6.22 8.04
CA ARG A 96 -13.80 -5.86 7.73
C ARG A 96 -13.57 -5.80 6.20
N PRO A 97 -14.39 -5.04 5.45
CA PRO A 97 -14.34 -5.09 3.99
C PRO A 97 -12.96 -4.69 3.45
N ILE A 98 -12.47 -5.43 2.46
CA ILE A 98 -11.19 -5.16 1.82
C ILE A 98 -11.41 -4.26 0.60
N ILE A 99 -10.67 -3.15 0.53
CA ILE A 99 -10.62 -2.29 -0.66
C ILE A 99 -9.28 -2.53 -1.35
N LYS A 100 -9.31 -3.22 -2.49
CA LYS A 100 -8.14 -3.43 -3.34
C LYS A 100 -7.90 -2.17 -4.17
N PHE A 101 -6.97 -1.34 -3.73
CA PHE A 101 -6.82 0.02 -4.22
C PHE A 101 -5.66 0.18 -5.19
N ALA A 102 -5.89 0.88 -6.31
CA ALA A 102 -4.84 1.18 -7.28
C ALA A 102 -4.84 2.62 -7.77
N PHE A 103 -3.67 3.07 -8.21
CA PHE A 103 -3.50 4.33 -8.93
C PHE A 103 -3.27 4.02 -10.40
N ASP A 104 -4.06 4.60 -11.31
CA ASP A 104 -3.85 4.39 -12.75
C ASP A 104 -2.46 4.88 -13.17
N GLN A 105 -1.96 5.95 -12.53
CA GLN A 105 -0.57 6.40 -12.63
C GLN A 105 0.29 5.66 -11.59
N ASN A 106 0.43 4.35 -11.80
CA ASN A 106 1.12 3.43 -10.89
C ASN A 106 2.65 3.62 -10.81
N GLN A 107 3.21 4.69 -11.38
CA GLN A 107 4.62 5.08 -11.24
C GLN A 107 4.80 6.51 -10.72
N ALA A 108 3.70 7.19 -10.33
CA ALA A 108 3.78 8.52 -9.74
C ALA A 108 4.41 8.50 -8.35
N THR A 109 4.73 9.68 -7.81
CA THR A 109 5.35 9.80 -6.50
C THR A 109 4.35 9.46 -5.38
N PRO A 110 4.82 8.95 -4.23
CA PRO A 110 3.93 8.59 -3.12
C PRO A 110 3.13 9.76 -2.54
N ASP A 111 3.64 11.00 -2.64
CA ASP A 111 2.90 12.19 -2.19
C ASP A 111 1.73 12.54 -3.13
N ASP A 112 1.89 12.32 -4.44
CA ASP A 112 0.77 12.41 -5.39
C ASP A 112 -0.24 11.29 -5.17
N TRP A 113 0.23 10.07 -4.90
CA TRP A 113 -0.63 8.96 -4.48
C TRP A 113 -1.42 9.29 -3.21
N SER A 114 -0.81 9.94 -2.22
CA SER A 114 -1.52 10.39 -1.01
C SER A 114 -2.66 11.38 -1.35
N LYS A 115 -2.43 12.34 -2.26
CA LYS A 115 -3.46 13.30 -2.71
C LYS A 115 -4.61 12.61 -3.45
N TRP A 116 -4.32 11.60 -4.27
CA TRP A 116 -5.37 10.83 -4.94
C TRP A 116 -6.10 9.88 -3.97
N LEU A 117 -5.36 9.27 -3.04
CA LEU A 117 -5.93 8.44 -1.97
C LEU A 117 -6.92 9.27 -1.14
N LYS A 118 -6.59 10.52 -0.84
CA LYS A 118 -7.49 11.48 -0.19
C LYS A 118 -8.82 11.63 -0.94
N ILE A 119 -8.79 11.87 -2.26
CA ILE A 119 -10.01 12.00 -3.07
C ILE A 119 -10.86 10.72 -2.97
N ALA A 120 -10.23 9.57 -3.14
CA ALA A 120 -10.89 8.27 -3.01
C ALA A 120 -11.51 8.03 -1.62
N MET A 121 -10.78 8.36 -0.56
CA MET A 121 -11.25 8.15 0.81
C MET A 121 -12.41 9.09 1.18
N VAL A 122 -12.50 10.27 0.56
CA VAL A 122 -13.70 11.13 0.69
C VAL A 122 -14.92 10.43 0.07
N ASP A 123 -14.80 9.88 -1.15
CA ASP A 123 -15.92 9.13 -1.77
C ASP A 123 -16.33 7.92 -0.91
N LEU A 124 -15.38 7.10 -0.46
CA LEU A 124 -15.68 5.95 0.40
C LEU A 124 -16.39 6.36 1.68
N LYS A 125 -15.96 7.45 2.32
CA LYS A 125 -16.62 7.95 3.54
C LYS A 125 -18.04 8.46 3.26
N GLU A 126 -18.26 9.17 2.16
CA GLU A 126 -19.59 9.64 1.77
C GLU A 126 -20.53 8.50 1.35
N ARG A 127 -19.97 7.43 0.78
CA ARG A 127 -20.70 6.28 0.26
C ARG A 127 -21.08 5.28 1.34
N TYR A 128 -20.14 5.00 2.25
CA TYR A 128 -20.24 3.93 3.24
C TYR A 128 -20.26 4.41 4.69
N GLY A 129 -19.97 5.68 4.96
CA GLY A 129 -19.98 6.23 6.31
C GLY A 129 -18.77 5.84 7.16
N PHE A 130 -17.76 5.16 6.59
CA PHE A 130 -16.56 4.74 7.31
C PHE A 130 -15.93 5.90 8.09
N THR A 131 -15.70 5.68 9.39
CA THR A 131 -15.11 6.69 10.28
C THR A 131 -13.63 6.45 10.53
N GLN A 132 -13.17 5.20 10.39
CA GLN A 132 -11.78 4.78 10.47
C GLN A 132 -11.45 3.86 9.31
N MET A 133 -10.17 3.63 9.05
CA MET A 133 -9.67 2.61 8.12
C MET A 133 -8.35 2.05 8.61
N ASP A 134 -7.99 0.85 8.19
CA ASP A 134 -6.61 0.38 8.21
C ASP A 134 -6.03 0.37 6.81
N GLY A 135 -4.70 0.45 6.71
CA GLY A 135 -3.99 0.40 5.43
C GLY A 135 -2.86 -0.61 5.46
N VAL A 136 -2.70 -1.36 4.37
CA VAL A 136 -1.51 -2.16 4.07
C VAL A 136 -0.93 -1.67 2.76
N GLY A 137 0.34 -1.28 2.76
CA GLY A 137 1.01 -0.75 1.60
C GLY A 137 2.32 -1.47 1.33
N HIS A 138 2.47 -2.00 0.11
CA HIS A 138 3.75 -2.53 -0.37
C HIS A 138 4.58 -1.42 -1.00
N SER A 139 5.87 -1.35 -0.67
CA SER A 139 6.81 -0.39 -1.25
C SER A 139 6.25 1.05 -1.21
N ASN A 140 6.09 1.73 -2.36
CA ASN A 140 5.47 3.05 -2.46
C ASN A 140 4.07 3.16 -1.84
N GLY A 141 3.28 2.08 -1.78
CA GLY A 141 1.98 2.08 -1.14
C GLY A 141 2.05 2.40 0.36
N GLY A 142 3.08 1.92 1.05
CA GLY A 142 3.29 2.25 2.48
C GLY A 142 3.78 3.68 2.68
N LEU A 143 4.52 4.24 1.73
CA LEU A 143 4.87 5.67 1.72
C LEU A 143 3.62 6.53 1.52
N ALA A 144 2.75 6.19 0.57
CA ALA A 144 1.50 6.90 0.31
C ALA A 144 0.57 6.91 1.55
N LEU A 145 0.46 5.79 2.27
CA LEU A 145 -0.26 5.72 3.55
C LEU A 145 0.36 6.61 4.62
N THR A 146 1.69 6.74 4.64
CA THR A 146 2.41 7.56 5.62
C THR A 146 2.22 9.04 5.36
N TYR A 147 2.37 9.48 4.10
CA TYR A 147 1.96 10.83 3.68
C TYR A 147 0.50 11.11 4.03
N PHE A 148 -0.41 10.16 3.77
CA PHE A 148 -1.82 10.33 4.11
C PHE A 148 -2.03 10.50 5.63
N ALA A 149 -1.32 9.73 6.44
CA ALA A 149 -1.41 9.80 7.90
C ALA A 149 -0.99 11.17 8.43
N GLU A 150 0.08 11.75 7.88
CA GLU A 150 0.61 13.05 8.28
C GLU A 150 -0.19 14.22 7.72
N ASP A 151 -0.61 14.15 6.46
CA ASP A 151 -1.30 15.26 5.80
C ASP A 151 -2.78 15.37 6.20
N TYR A 152 -3.40 14.24 6.51
CA TYR A 152 -4.85 14.13 6.72
C TYR A 152 -5.25 13.50 8.07
N GLY A 153 -4.30 13.31 8.99
CA GLY A 153 -4.53 12.64 10.30
C GLY A 153 -5.61 13.28 11.18
N THR A 154 -5.90 14.57 10.95
CA THR A 154 -6.95 15.34 11.66
C THR A 154 -8.13 15.74 10.77
N ASP A 155 -8.11 15.37 9.49
CA ASP A 155 -9.13 15.77 8.52
C ASP A 155 -10.39 14.90 8.63
N LYS A 156 -11.50 15.52 9.02
CA LYS A 156 -12.79 14.85 9.25
C LYS A 156 -13.53 14.47 7.96
N THR A 157 -13.07 14.88 6.79
CA THR A 157 -13.68 14.52 5.51
C THR A 157 -13.28 13.11 5.04
N VAL A 158 -12.24 12.52 5.63
CA VAL A 158 -11.81 11.13 5.37
C VAL A 158 -11.95 10.24 6.61
N PRO A 159 -11.94 8.91 6.44
CA PRO A 159 -11.79 8.00 7.56
C PRO A 159 -10.41 8.20 8.20
N THR A 160 -10.35 8.18 9.52
CA THR A 160 -9.08 8.26 10.24
C THR A 160 -8.29 6.97 10.07
N LEU A 161 -7.04 7.07 9.63
CA LEU A 161 -6.13 5.92 9.52
C LEU A 161 -5.77 5.41 10.93
N ARG A 162 -6.13 4.17 11.24
CA ARG A 162 -5.99 3.52 12.55
C ARG A 162 -4.75 2.65 12.64
N LYS A 163 -4.55 1.76 11.65
CA LYS A 163 -3.37 0.90 11.55
C LYS A 163 -2.71 1.04 10.18
N ILE A 164 -1.39 1.07 10.15
CA ILE A 164 -0.58 1.00 8.93
C ILE A 164 0.31 -0.23 9.00
N VAL A 165 0.33 -1.02 7.93
CA VAL A 165 1.36 -2.01 7.67
C VAL A 165 2.13 -1.56 6.43
N ALA A 166 3.38 -1.17 6.60
CA ALA A 166 4.28 -0.79 5.51
C ALA A 166 5.26 -1.93 5.23
N ILE A 167 5.22 -2.49 4.02
CA ILE A 167 5.99 -3.68 3.64
C ILE A 167 7.06 -3.27 2.62
N GLY A 168 8.32 -3.20 3.06
CA GLY A 168 9.45 -2.84 2.20
C GLY A 168 9.40 -1.41 1.66
N SER A 169 8.80 -0.47 2.40
CA SER A 169 8.62 0.92 1.96
C SER A 169 9.90 1.74 2.11
N PRO A 170 10.47 2.35 1.05
CA PRO A 170 11.76 3.03 1.13
C PRO A 170 11.65 4.44 1.73
N PHE A 171 11.48 4.55 3.05
CA PHE A 171 11.26 5.84 3.73
C PHE A 171 12.42 6.82 3.56
N ASN A 172 13.65 6.32 3.44
CA ASN A 172 14.85 7.10 3.15
C ASN A 172 15.47 6.71 1.79
N ASP A 173 14.60 6.48 0.81
CA ASP A 173 14.92 6.12 -0.56
C ASP A 173 15.86 4.90 -0.68
N LEU A 174 16.57 4.79 -1.80
CA LEU A 174 17.22 3.54 -2.23
C LEU A 174 18.75 3.55 -2.08
N ASP A 175 19.39 4.70 -1.85
CA ASP A 175 20.86 4.78 -1.82
C ASP A 175 21.40 4.07 -0.55
N PRO A 176 22.20 3.00 -0.68
CA PRO A 176 22.78 2.33 0.47
C PRO A 176 23.72 3.22 1.28
N ASN A 177 24.32 4.25 0.68
CA ASN A 177 25.20 5.19 1.37
C ASN A 177 24.43 6.11 2.31
N ASP A 178 23.19 6.47 1.96
CA ASP A 178 22.31 7.27 2.80
C ASP A 178 21.79 6.46 3.99
N ASN A 179 21.69 5.13 3.85
CA ASN A 179 21.02 4.25 4.81
C ASN A 179 21.96 3.47 5.74
N GLY A 180 23.17 3.16 5.28
CA GLY A 180 24.11 2.34 6.04
C GLY A 180 23.63 0.89 6.21
N LYS A 181 24.29 0.16 7.12
CA LYS A 181 24.08 -1.28 7.33
C LYS A 181 23.80 -1.67 8.79
N ASP A 182 23.92 -0.73 9.71
CA ASP A 182 23.75 -0.99 11.15
C ASP A 182 22.25 -0.98 11.48
N LEU A 183 21.69 -2.15 11.78
CA LEU A 183 20.28 -2.30 12.18
C LEU A 183 20.00 -1.72 13.58
N THR A 184 21.02 -1.35 14.36
CA THR A 184 20.86 -0.69 15.65
C THR A 184 20.74 0.84 15.55
N PHE A 185 20.65 1.38 14.33
CA PHE A 185 20.71 2.80 14.03
C PHE A 185 19.77 3.67 14.89
N LYS A 186 20.33 4.81 15.29
CA LYS A 186 19.63 5.94 15.94
C LYS A 186 19.50 7.16 15.03
N GLN A 187 20.24 7.15 13.94
CA GLN A 187 20.28 8.13 12.88
C GLN A 187 20.77 7.40 11.61
N LEU A 188 20.38 7.87 10.44
CA LEU A 188 20.92 7.38 9.18
C LEU A 188 22.17 8.21 8.78
N PRO A 189 23.07 7.65 7.96
CA PRO A 189 24.20 8.41 7.41
C PRO A 189 23.81 9.74 6.76
N ASN A 190 22.68 9.76 6.03
CA ASN A 190 22.11 10.95 5.43
C ASN A 190 20.58 10.79 5.32
N SER A 191 19.85 11.87 5.60
CA SER A 191 18.40 11.92 5.40
C SER A 191 18.09 12.46 4.01
N THR A 192 17.16 11.81 3.30
CA THR A 192 16.62 12.36 2.06
C THR A 192 15.53 13.38 2.35
N ALA A 193 15.15 14.17 1.35
CA ALA A 193 14.08 15.16 1.49
C ALA A 193 12.73 14.52 1.90
N GLN A 194 12.50 13.27 1.50
CA GLN A 194 11.32 12.52 1.91
C GLN A 194 11.37 12.15 3.39
N LEU A 195 12.51 11.66 3.90
CA LEU A 195 12.64 11.37 5.32
C LEU A 195 12.54 12.65 6.16
N ASP A 196 13.16 13.73 5.71
CA ASP A 196 13.07 15.04 6.37
C ASP A 196 11.61 15.52 6.46
N TYR A 197 10.82 15.31 5.41
CA TYR A 197 9.37 15.59 5.42
C TYR A 197 8.67 14.82 6.54
N PHE A 198 8.83 13.49 6.58
CA PHE A 198 8.20 12.65 7.60
C PHE A 198 8.63 13.04 9.02
N MET A 199 9.91 13.36 9.23
CA MET A 199 10.41 13.83 10.52
C MET A 199 9.86 15.20 10.92
N GLU A 200 9.67 16.12 9.96
CA GLU A 200 9.05 17.43 10.21
C GLU A 200 7.57 17.29 10.57
N LYS A 201 6.88 16.35 9.93
CA LYS A 201 5.43 16.17 9.99
C LYS A 201 4.92 15.16 11.00
N GLN A 202 5.83 14.46 11.67
CA GLN A 202 5.53 13.39 12.64
C GLN A 202 4.49 13.71 13.73
N GLN A 203 4.27 14.98 14.07
CA GLN A 203 3.28 15.40 15.08
C GLN A 203 1.86 15.58 14.52
N ASP A 204 1.70 15.60 13.20
CA ASP A 204 0.41 15.82 12.51
C ASP A 204 -0.42 14.52 12.40
N ILE A 205 0.19 13.36 12.69
CA ILE A 205 -0.50 12.06 12.69
C ILE A 205 -1.55 11.94 13.79
N ASN A 206 -2.50 11.02 13.62
CA ASN A 206 -3.40 10.66 14.71
C ASN A 206 -2.62 9.97 15.84
N SER A 207 -2.72 10.47 17.08
CA SER A 207 -1.99 9.90 18.22
C SER A 207 -2.39 8.47 18.58
N ASN A 208 -3.52 7.96 18.07
CA ASN A 208 -3.94 6.56 18.21
C ASN A 208 -3.44 5.66 17.08
N LEU A 209 -2.68 6.19 16.11
CA LEU A 209 -2.14 5.43 14.99
C LEU A 209 -1.25 4.29 15.51
N GLU A 210 -1.36 3.13 14.88
CA GLU A 210 -0.51 1.98 15.15
C GLU A 210 0.20 1.59 13.86
N VAL A 211 1.52 1.41 13.92
CA VAL A 211 2.37 1.18 12.74
C VAL A 211 3.16 -0.11 12.89
N LEU A 212 3.11 -0.93 11.85
CA LEU A 212 3.97 -2.08 11.63
C LEU A 212 4.84 -1.84 10.39
N ALA A 213 6.16 -1.85 10.56
CA ALA A 213 7.13 -1.82 9.47
C ALA A 213 7.70 -3.23 9.25
N ILE A 214 7.43 -3.81 8.08
CA ILE A 214 8.00 -5.09 7.66
C ILE A 214 9.13 -4.80 6.67
N ALA A 215 10.33 -5.31 6.95
CA ALA A 215 11.51 -5.12 6.10
C ALA A 215 12.12 -6.46 5.69
N GLY A 216 12.61 -6.52 4.44
CA GLY A 216 13.40 -7.66 3.95
C GLY A 216 14.91 -7.44 4.11
N GLU A 217 15.62 -8.53 4.31
CA GLU A 217 17.09 -8.62 4.32
C GLU A 217 17.49 -9.94 3.62
N LEU A 218 18.19 -9.88 2.49
CA LEU A 218 18.56 -11.08 1.73
C LEU A 218 19.52 -12.00 2.49
N SER A 219 20.38 -11.42 3.33
CA SER A 219 21.26 -12.12 4.27
C SER A 219 21.84 -11.15 5.30
N GLU A 220 22.37 -11.66 6.42
CA GLU A 220 22.99 -10.84 7.50
C GLU A 220 24.11 -9.90 7.03
N ASP A 221 24.84 -10.28 5.98
CA ASP A 221 25.90 -9.48 5.38
C ASP A 221 25.42 -8.59 4.22
N ASN A 222 24.14 -8.67 3.86
CA ASN A 222 23.49 -7.95 2.76
C ASN A 222 22.14 -7.35 3.20
N PRO A 223 22.14 -6.26 4.00
CA PRO A 223 20.94 -5.61 4.56
C PRO A 223 20.16 -4.81 3.51
N THR A 224 19.54 -5.54 2.59
CA THR A 224 18.61 -5.05 1.58
C THR A 224 17.66 -6.17 1.21
N ASP A 225 16.45 -5.85 0.74
CA ASP A 225 15.54 -6.81 0.10
C ASP A 225 15.86 -7.02 -1.40
N GLY A 226 16.98 -6.48 -1.88
CA GLY A 226 17.42 -6.50 -3.27
C GLY A 226 17.10 -5.22 -4.05
N ILE A 227 16.23 -4.34 -3.52
CA ILE A 227 15.94 -3.02 -4.08
C ILE A 227 16.11 -1.93 -3.02
N VAL A 228 15.51 -2.12 -1.85
CA VAL A 228 15.46 -1.17 -0.75
C VAL A 228 16.47 -1.59 0.32
N PRO A 229 17.33 -0.69 0.82
CA PRO A 229 18.14 -0.95 2.01
C PRO A 229 17.24 -1.25 3.22
N THR A 230 17.54 -2.27 4.01
CA THR A 230 16.68 -2.66 5.16
C THR A 230 16.46 -1.49 6.13
N ASN A 231 17.50 -0.68 6.37
CA ASN A 231 17.42 0.53 7.19
C ASN A 231 16.48 1.60 6.61
N SER A 232 16.34 1.70 5.28
CA SER A 232 15.37 2.61 4.65
C SER A 232 13.95 2.16 4.96
N SER A 233 13.68 0.86 4.86
CA SER A 233 12.38 0.26 5.22
C SER A 233 12.00 0.44 6.69
N LEU A 234 12.99 0.56 7.57
CA LEU A 234 12.81 0.77 9.01
C LEU A 234 12.96 2.23 9.45
N ALA A 235 13.17 3.19 8.54
CA ALA A 235 13.43 4.57 8.94
C ALA A 235 12.24 5.24 9.66
N THR A 236 11.06 4.63 9.61
CA THR A 236 9.92 4.91 10.52
C THR A 236 10.31 4.93 11.99
N ARG A 237 11.37 4.22 12.38
CA ARG A 237 11.96 4.26 13.73
C ARG A 237 12.32 5.67 14.19
N LEU A 238 12.64 6.56 13.25
CA LEU A 238 13.10 7.91 13.56
C LEU A 238 11.95 8.90 13.82
N PHE A 239 10.72 8.56 13.45
CA PHE A 239 9.59 9.50 13.52
C PHE A 239 8.27 8.91 14.03
N MET A 240 8.07 7.59 14.05
CA MET A 240 6.86 6.98 14.62
C MET A 240 6.91 6.82 16.15
N PRO A 241 8.02 6.35 16.78
CA PRO A 241 8.11 6.23 18.23
C PRO A 241 7.87 7.57 18.96
N GLY A 242 6.89 7.59 19.86
CA GLY A 242 6.53 8.79 20.64
C GLY A 242 5.45 9.66 19.99
N ASN A 243 5.16 9.47 18.70
CA ASN A 243 4.05 10.14 18.00
C ASN A 243 2.87 9.19 17.76
N ALA A 244 3.16 7.95 17.34
CA ALA A 244 2.18 6.88 17.18
C ALA A 244 1.95 6.12 18.50
N LYS A 245 0.75 5.57 18.69
CA LYS A 245 0.42 4.74 19.86
C LYS A 245 1.22 3.44 19.86
N ALA A 246 1.39 2.81 18.71
CA ALA A 246 2.22 1.62 18.57
C ALA A 246 3.18 1.74 17.39
N TYR A 247 4.41 1.29 17.58
CA TYR A 247 5.40 1.11 16.53
C TYR A 247 6.08 -0.24 16.68
N ILE A 248 5.99 -1.07 15.64
CA ILE A 248 6.51 -2.44 15.64
C ILE A 248 7.30 -2.67 14.37
N GLU A 249 8.47 -3.27 14.50
CA GLU A 249 9.29 -3.72 13.37
C GLU A 249 9.25 -5.25 13.24
N ASP A 250 9.33 -5.75 12.01
CA ASP A 250 9.53 -7.16 11.69
C ASP A 250 10.54 -7.28 10.53
N VAL A 251 11.74 -7.81 10.82
CA VAL A 251 12.72 -8.10 9.78
C VAL A 251 12.59 -9.55 9.32
N GLN A 252 12.53 -9.75 8.01
CA GLN A 252 12.50 -11.06 7.36
C GLN A 252 13.81 -11.31 6.65
N VAL A 253 14.47 -12.42 6.99
CA VAL A 253 15.83 -12.69 6.53
C VAL A 253 15.86 -13.96 5.70
N GLY A 254 16.33 -13.83 4.47
CA GLY A 254 16.41 -14.95 3.55
C GLY A 254 16.26 -14.52 2.10
N LYS A 255 16.56 -15.45 1.20
CA LYS A 255 16.48 -15.24 -0.25
C LYS A 255 15.05 -15.05 -0.76
N ASP A 256 14.08 -15.41 0.07
CA ASP A 256 12.64 -15.26 -0.10
C ASP A 256 12.12 -13.88 0.36
N ALA A 257 12.90 -13.13 1.15
CA ALA A 257 12.60 -11.76 1.56
C ALA A 257 12.99 -10.72 0.48
N VAL A 258 12.71 -11.03 -0.79
CA VAL A 258 12.97 -10.15 -1.94
C VAL A 258 11.88 -9.10 -2.11
N HIS A 259 12.26 -7.90 -2.52
CA HIS A 259 11.36 -6.74 -2.62
C HIS A 259 10.04 -7.02 -3.34
N GLN A 260 10.13 -7.70 -4.49
CA GLN A 260 9.02 -7.88 -5.42
C GLN A 260 7.87 -8.70 -4.81
N THR A 261 8.18 -9.67 -3.95
CA THR A 261 7.21 -10.61 -3.38
C THR A 261 7.20 -10.57 -1.86
N LEU A 262 7.80 -9.54 -1.24
CA LEU A 262 7.85 -9.42 0.22
C LEU A 262 6.43 -9.37 0.83
N HIS A 263 5.46 -8.80 0.12
CA HIS A 263 4.05 -8.75 0.54
C HIS A 263 3.31 -10.09 0.39
N GLU A 264 3.88 -11.05 -0.33
CA GLU A 264 3.33 -12.39 -0.55
C GLU A 264 3.95 -13.44 0.38
N THR A 265 4.99 -13.10 1.16
CA THR A 265 5.60 -14.09 2.06
C THR A 265 4.60 -14.49 3.14
N THR A 266 4.58 -15.78 3.49
CA THR A 266 3.74 -16.29 4.58
C THR A 266 3.95 -15.48 5.87
N LYS A 267 5.21 -15.12 6.18
CA LYS A 267 5.53 -14.31 7.35
C LYS A 267 4.93 -12.89 7.28
N SER A 268 4.95 -12.24 6.12
CA SER A 268 4.33 -10.92 5.95
C SER A 268 2.82 -10.98 6.13
N ILE A 269 2.16 -11.98 5.55
CA ILE A 269 0.71 -12.16 5.64
C ILE A 269 0.30 -12.50 7.08
N GLU A 270 0.97 -13.46 7.73
CA GLU A 270 0.72 -13.82 9.13
C GLU A 270 0.91 -12.61 10.07
N LYS A 271 1.98 -11.85 9.88
CA LYS A 271 2.29 -10.68 10.70
C LYS A 271 1.28 -9.55 10.48
N THR A 272 0.85 -9.37 9.24
CA THR A 272 -0.19 -8.40 8.87
C THR A 272 -1.54 -8.79 9.49
N HIS A 273 -1.97 -10.05 9.35
CA HIS A 273 -3.20 -10.56 9.97
C HIS A 273 -3.17 -10.37 11.49
N TRP A 274 -2.10 -10.80 12.15
CA TRP A 274 -1.91 -10.60 13.59
C TRP A 274 -2.05 -9.11 13.95
N PHE A 275 -1.41 -8.22 13.21
CA PHE A 275 -1.43 -6.79 13.53
C PHE A 275 -2.79 -6.14 13.34
N LEU A 276 -3.52 -6.53 12.29
CA LEU A 276 -4.85 -5.99 11.98
C LEU A 276 -5.92 -6.50 12.94
N GLU A 277 -5.92 -7.80 13.23
CA GLU A 277 -7.05 -8.48 13.87
C GLU A 277 -6.80 -8.80 15.35
N GLU A 278 -5.58 -9.22 15.71
CA GLU A 278 -5.27 -9.73 17.05
C GLU A 278 -4.58 -8.69 17.94
N PHE A 279 -3.70 -7.87 17.37
CA PHE A 279 -2.95 -6.87 18.12
C PHE A 279 -3.88 -5.74 18.58
N LYS A 280 -3.97 -5.58 19.90
CA LYS A 280 -4.67 -4.50 20.59
C LYS A 280 -3.75 -3.97 21.68
N THR A 281 -3.69 -2.66 21.83
CA THR A 281 -3.00 -2.02 22.95
C THR A 281 -3.73 -0.76 23.39
N ASP A 282 -3.83 -0.58 24.70
CA ASP A 282 -4.27 0.66 25.35
C ASP A 282 -3.07 1.52 25.77
N GLU A 283 -1.89 0.91 25.89
CA GLU A 283 -0.64 1.58 26.24
C GLU A 283 0.21 1.87 25.00
N THR A 284 1.09 2.87 25.11
CA THR A 284 2.10 3.12 24.09
C THR A 284 3.06 1.95 24.00
N LEU A 285 3.28 1.42 22.79
CA LEU A 285 4.16 0.26 22.57
C LEU A 285 5.19 0.54 21.48
N ILE A 286 6.47 0.30 21.78
CA ILE A 286 7.56 0.37 20.81
C ILE A 286 8.31 -0.95 20.84
N LYS A 287 8.34 -1.65 19.71
CA LYS A 287 9.11 -2.89 19.53
C LYS A 287 10.01 -2.76 18.31
N LEU A 288 11.30 -2.62 18.59
CA LEU A 288 12.34 -2.49 17.57
C LEU A 288 13.02 -3.83 17.33
N ASP A 289 13.37 -4.10 16.08
CA ASP A 289 14.20 -5.21 15.68
C ASP A 289 15.67 -4.76 15.68
N TYR A 290 16.32 -5.09 16.80
CA TYR A 290 17.77 -5.26 16.96
C TYR A 290 18.53 -5.76 15.73
N LYS A 291 18.11 -6.96 15.36
CA LYS A 291 19.03 -8.07 15.15
C LYS A 291 20.28 -8.09 16.04
#